data_AF-A0A8J7C5P4-F1
#
_entry.id   AF-A0A8J7C5P4-F1
#
_cell.length_a   1.000
_cell.length_b   1.000
_cell.length_c   1.000
_cell.angle_alpha   90.00
_cell.angle_beta   90.00
_cell.angle_gamma   90.00
#
_symmetry.space_group_name_H-M   'P 1'
#
loop_
_entity.id
_entity.type
_entity.pdbx_description
1 polymer ?
#
loop_
_entity_poly.entity_id
_entity_poly.type
_entity_poly.pdbx_seq_one_letter_code
_entity_poly.pdbx_strand_id
1 'polypeptide(L)' 'MSTAPLSIRVPVDLLEALDVKATELNCTRTDYVLSILAHAAEVTLKPRGCVDEFVYNRIQALEQRVAALEKQVQSARDL' A
#
# COMPACT_ATOMS: atom_id res chain seq x y z
N MET A 1 -6.72 -10.10 11.89
CA MET A 1 -6.28 -11.41 11.34
C MET A 1 -4.99 -11.79 12.03
N SER A 2 -4.83 -13.06 12.43
CA SER A 2 -3.54 -13.54 12.95
C SER A 2 -2.56 -13.66 11.78
N THR A 3 -1.40 -13.02 11.88
CA THR A 3 -0.32 -13.18 10.90
C THR A 3 0.74 -14.08 11.51
N ALA A 4 1.18 -15.10 10.77
CA ALA A 4 2.26 -15.97 11.20
C ALA A 4 3.59 -15.45 10.61
N PRO A 5 4.68 -15.37 11.40
CA PRO A 5 5.97 -15.00 10.86
C PRO A 5 6.50 -16.09 9.91
N LEU A 6 7.00 -15.67 8.75
CA LEU A 6 7.66 -16.53 7.77
C LEU A 6 9.11 -16.07 7.61
N SER A 7 10.04 -17.02 7.67
CA SER A 7 11.47 -16.77 7.45
C SER A 7 11.88 -17.38 6.11
N ILE A 8 12.51 -16.57 5.24
CA ILE A 8 13.00 -16.99 3.93
C ILE A 8 14.51 -16.75 3.84
N ARG A 9 15.21 -17.57 3.05
CA ARG A 9 16.62 -17.34 2.73
C ARG A 9 16.71 -16.65 1.37
N VAL A 10 17.48 -15.58 1.31
CA VAL A 10 17.75 -14.79 0.09
C VAL A 10 19.25 -14.47 0.00
N PRO A 11 19.77 -14.18 -1.20
CA PRO A 11 21.11 -13.64 -1.36
C PRO A 11 21.33 -12.35 -0.53
N VAL A 12 22.54 -12.15 -0.02
CA VAL A 12 22.87 -11.03 0.89
C VAL A 12 22.74 -9.68 0.20
N ASP A 13 23.21 -9.59 -1.04
CA ASP A 13 23.10 -8.43 -1.92
C ASP A 13 21.64 -8.02 -2.16
N LEU A 14 20.75 -8.99 -2.36
CA LEU A 14 19.31 -8.73 -2.46
C LEU A 14 18.74 -8.22 -1.14
N LEU A 15 19.14 -8.80 -0.01
CA LEU A 15 18.68 -8.38 1.31
C LEU A 15 19.05 -6.91 1.59
N GLU A 16 20.29 -6.53 1.28
CA GLU A 16 20.78 -5.16 1.41
C GLU A 16 20.00 -4.18 0.52
N ALA A 17 19.74 -4.55 -0.74
CA ALA A 17 18.96 -3.73 -1.64
C ALA A 17 17.52 -3.50 -1.15
N LEU A 18 16.88 -4.55 -0.58
CA LEU A 18 15.54 -4.44 0.02
C LEU A 18 15.55 -3.53 1.26
N ASP A 19 16.57 -3.61 2.11
CA ASP A 19 16.71 -2.77 3.31
C ASP A 19 16.91 -1.29 2.96
N VAL A 20 17.72 -1.00 1.93
CA VAL A 20 17.89 0.36 1.40
C VAL A 20 16.55 0.92 0.93
N LYS A 21 15.78 0.15 0.15
CA LYS A 21 14.47 0.59 -0.35
C LYS A 21 13.43 0.80 0.74
N ALA A 22 13.40 -0.08 1.74
CA ALA A 22 12.53 0.10 2.89
C ALA A 22 12.85 1.40 3.65
N THR A 23 14.15 1.70 3.79
CA THR A 23 14.63 2.93 4.45
C THR A 23 14.28 4.18 3.64
N GLU A 24 14.49 4.18 2.32
CA GLU A 24 14.11 5.30 1.42
C GLU A 24 12.61 5.65 1.53
N LEU A 25 11.78 4.63 1.76
CA LEU A 25 10.32 4.76 1.87
C LEU A 25 9.81 4.94 3.31
N ASN A 26 10.71 5.05 4.30
CA ASN A 26 10.39 5.12 5.72
C ASN A 26 9.44 4.00 6.20
N CYS A 27 9.64 2.77 5.73
CA CYS A 27 8.87 1.60 6.12
C CYS A 27 9.77 0.45 6.57
N THR A 28 9.19 -0.61 7.15
CA THR A 28 9.98 -1.80 7.48
C THR A 28 10.24 -2.63 6.23
N ARG A 29 11.32 -3.43 6.21
CA ARG A 29 11.56 -4.41 5.14
C ARG A 29 10.35 -5.32 4.92
N THR A 30 9.70 -5.73 6.00
CA THR A 30 8.50 -6.56 5.94
C THR A 30 7.39 -5.87 5.16
N ASP A 31 7.08 -4.60 5.47
CA ASP A 31 6.04 -3.84 4.78
C ASP A 31 6.37 -3.63 3.31
N TYR A 32 7.64 -3.35 3.00
CA TYR A 32 8.12 -3.23 1.63
C TYR A 32 7.98 -4.53 0.83
N VAL A 33 8.40 -5.67 1.40
CA VAL A 33 8.26 -6.97 0.73
C VAL A 33 6.78 -7.32 0.53
N LEU A 34 5.93 -7.01 1.51
CA LEU A 34 4.50 -7.26 1.39
C LEU A 34 3.85 -6.40 0.33
N SER A 35 4.28 -5.14 0.15
CA SER A 35 3.73 -4.28 -0.90
C SER A 35 4.09 -4.80 -2.29
N ILE A 36 5.30 -5.31 -2.47
CA ILE A 36 5.72 -6.01 -3.70
C ILE A 36 4.86 -7.25 -3.94
N LEU A 37 4.68 -8.11 -2.93
CA LEU A 37 3.89 -9.33 -3.05
C LEU A 37 2.42 -9.04 -3.34
N ALA A 38 1.87 -8.01 -2.70
CA ALA A 38 0.50 -7.59 -2.91
C ALA A 38 0.28 -7.04 -4.31
N HIS A 39 1.23 -6.25 -4.82
CA HIS A 39 1.22 -5.77 -6.20
C HIS A 39 1.29 -6.93 -7.20
N ALA A 40 2.22 -7.87 -7.00
CA ALA A 40 2.38 -9.05 -7.87
C ALA A 40 1.15 -9.98 -7.87
N ALA A 41 0.38 -9.99 -6.78
CA ALA A 41 -0.84 -10.77 -6.64
C ALA A 41 -2.13 -9.96 -6.93
N GLU A 42 -2.02 -8.69 -7.31
CA GLU A 42 -3.15 -7.77 -7.53
C GLU A 42 -4.11 -7.68 -6.33
N VAL A 43 -3.58 -7.75 -5.11
CA VAL A 43 -4.36 -7.64 -3.87
C VAL A 43 -4.05 -6.35 -3.12
N THR A 44 -5.07 -5.81 -2.46
CA THR A 44 -4.87 -4.66 -1.54
C THR A 44 -4.43 -5.15 -0.17
N LEU A 45 -3.30 -4.63 0.32
CA LEU A 45 -2.87 -4.88 1.70
C LEU A 45 -3.84 -4.24 2.68
N LYS A 46 -4.30 -5.04 3.65
CA LYS A 46 -5.03 -4.50 4.79
C LYS A 46 -4.05 -3.81 5.75
N PRO A 47 -4.44 -2.66 6.33
CA PRO A 47 -3.64 -1.95 7.33
C PRO A 47 -3.38 -2.82 8.57
N ARG A 48 -2.25 -2.60 9.24
CA ARG A 48 -1.75 -3.49 10.31
C ARG A 48 -1.74 -2.85 11.70
N GLY A 49 -2.33 -1.68 11.86
CA GLY A 49 -2.57 -1.03 13.14
C GLY A 49 -3.62 0.07 13.02
N CYS A 50 -4.09 0.59 14.17
CA CYS A 50 -5.13 1.62 14.20
C CYS A 50 -4.76 2.89 13.40
N VAL A 51 -3.47 3.29 13.41
CA VAL A 51 -3.02 4.48 12.67
C VAL A 51 -3.09 4.23 11.16
N ASP A 52 -2.55 3.10 10.70
CA ASP A 52 -2.61 2.71 9.27
C ASP A 52 -4.06 2.57 8.80
N GLU A 53 -4.93 2.02 9.65
CA GLU A 53 -6.35 1.83 9.32
C GLU A 53 -7.07 3.17 9.21
N PHE A 54 -6.82 4.11 10.13
CA PHE A 54 -7.35 5.46 10.02
C PHE A 54 -6.85 6.18 8.76
N VAL A 55 -5.55 6.11 8.45
CA VAL A 55 -4.97 6.72 7.24
C VAL A 55 -5.56 6.09 5.98
N TYR A 56 -5.64 4.76 5.93
CA TYR A 56 -6.20 4.00 4.83
C TYR A 56 -7.67 4.38 4.56
N ASN A 57 -8.50 4.39 5.61
CA ASN A 57 -9.90 4.79 5.50
C ASN A 57 -10.05 6.24 5.01
N ARG A 58 -9.14 7.13 5.45
CA ARG A 58 -9.13 8.53 4.99
C ARG A 58 -8.74 8.65 3.53
N ILE A 59 -7.75 7.88 3.06
CA ILE A 59 -7.37 7.84 1.64
C ILE A 59 -8.53 7.33 0.79
N GLN A 60 -9.17 6.22 1.17
CA GLN A 60 -10.33 5.70 0.44
C GLN A 60 -11.49 6.70 0.37
N ALA A 61 -11.78 7.41 1.47
CA ALA A 61 -12.81 8.44 1.47
C ALA A 61 -12.46 9.62 0.52
N LEU A 62 -11.18 9.97 0.40
CA LEU A 62 -10.71 10.98 -0.55
C LEU A 62 -10.82 10.50 -1.99
N GLU A 63 -10.40 9.26 -2.29
CA GLU A 63 -10.53 8.66 -3.63
C GLU A 63 -11.99 8.63 -4.09
N GLN A 64 -12.92 8.24 -3.21
CA GLN A 64 -14.35 8.27 -3.51
C GLN A 64 -14.87 9.69 -3.80
N ARG A 65 -14.41 10.68 -3.03
CA ARG A 65 -14.77 12.08 -3.27
C ARG A 65 -14.21 12.61 -4.59
N VAL A 66 -12.97 12.26 -4.93
CA VAL A 66 -12.36 12.64 -6.22
C VAL A 66 -13.15 12.02 -7.37
N ALA A 67 -13.45 10.72 -7.32
CA ALA A 67 -14.25 10.05 -8.35
C ALA A 67 -15.66 10.65 -8.49
N ALA A 68 -16.28 11.09 -7.38
CA ALA A 68 -17.56 11.77 -7.41
C ALA A 68 -17.46 13.16 -8.08
N LEU A 69 -16.42 13.92 -7.76
CA LEU A 69 -16.16 15.23 -8.37
C LEU A 69 -15.84 15.12 -9.86
N GLU A 70 -15.04 14.14 -10.28
CA GLU A 70 -14.73 13.86 -11.69
C GLU A 70 -16.01 13.57 -12.49
N LYS A 71 -16.92 12.77 -11.95
CA LYS A 71 -18.23 12.51 -12.58
C LYS A 71 -19.07 13.78 -12.73
N GLN A 72 -19.08 14.65 -11.72
CA GLN A 72 -19.81 15.92 -11.77
C GLN A 72 -19.21 16.87 -12.83
N VAL A 73 -17.88 17.01 -12.87
CA VAL A 73 -17.19 17.85 -13.86
C VAL A 73 -17.43 17.32 -15.27
N GLN A 74 -17.40 16.01 -15.49
CA GLN A 74 -17.69 15.41 -16.78
C GLN A 74 -19.14 15.70 -17.22
N SER A 75 -20.12 15.50 -16.33
CA SER A 75 -21.52 15.80 -16.63
C SER A 75 -21.79 17.28 -16.91
N ALA A 76 -21.00 18.20 -16.34
CA ALA A 76 -21.10 19.64 -16.59
C ALA A 76 -20.38 20.08 -17.88
N ARG A 77 -19.49 19.27 -18.43
CA ARG A 77 -18.81 19.50 -19.72
C ARG A 77 -19.60 18.98 -20.92
N ASP A 78 -20.45 17.98 -20.70
CA ASP A 78 -21.29 17.36 -21.73
C ASP A 78 -22.65 18.10 -21.93
N LEU A 79 -22.84 19.25 -21.26
CA LEU A 79 -23.95 20.20 -21.37
C LEU A 79 -23.47 21.49 -22.06
#